data_AF-A0A9W4M147-F1
#
_entry.id   AF-A0A9W4M147-F1
#
_cell.length_a   1.000
_cell.length_b   1.000
_cell.length_c   1.000
_cell.angle_alpha   90.00
_cell.angle_beta   90.00
_cell.angle_gamma   90.00
#
_symmetry.space_group_name_H-M   'P 1'
#
loop_
_entity.id
_entity.type
_entity.pdbx_description
1 polymer ?
#
loop_
_entity_poly.entity_id
_entity_poly.type
_entity_poly.pdbx_seq_one_letter_code
_entity_poly.pdbx_strand_id
1 'polypeptide(L)'
;MIRLMHLIAIALLVGSAGYAYSVKYETIYYAEQVAKLKTRVQREKEAIAVMRAEWQYFNRPDRLQVLAKRHLDLQPLTVKQIAKLSDVPERQAKVDAIGRKLELLGLGEPTATPQTGSTSAASTPSVAR
;
A
#
# COMPACT_ATOMS: atom_id res chain seq x y z
N MET A 1 50.37 49.96 -35.12
CA MET A 1 49.22 49.12 -35.51
C MET A 1 49.51 47.62 -35.32
N ILE A 2 50.61 47.08 -35.85
CA ILE A 2 50.98 45.65 -35.74
C ILE A 2 51.11 45.13 -34.28
N ARG A 3 51.66 45.94 -33.35
CA ARG A 3 51.77 45.54 -31.94
C ARG A 3 50.41 45.34 -31.24
N LEU A 4 49.39 46.10 -31.63
CA LEU A 4 48.04 45.94 -31.10
C LEU A 4 47.41 44.62 -31.58
N MET A 5 47.64 44.26 -32.85
CA MET A 5 47.19 42.99 -33.42
C MET A 5 47.82 41.79 -32.71
N HIS A 6 49.12 41.85 -32.39
CA HIS A 6 49.78 40.80 -31.61
C HIS A 6 49.25 40.69 -30.18
N LEU A 7 48.97 41.82 -29.51
CA LEU A 7 48.36 41.80 -28.18
C LEU A 7 46.99 41.13 -28.20
N ILE A 8 46.15 41.44 -29.19
CA ILE A 8 44.85 40.80 -29.37
C ILE A 8 45.01 39.29 -29.63
N ALA A 9 45.95 38.90 -30.49
CA ALA A 9 46.20 37.49 -30.79
C ALA A 9 46.66 36.70 -29.54
N ILE A 10 47.56 37.28 -28.74
CA ILE A 10 48.01 36.67 -27.48
C ILE A 10 46.87 36.60 -26.47
N ALA A 11 46.05 37.65 -26.35
CA ALA A 11 44.88 37.64 -25.47
C ALA A 11 43.87 36.56 -25.87
N LEU A 12 43.61 36.40 -27.17
CA LEU A 12 42.77 35.33 -27.71
C LEU A 12 43.34 33.94 -27.42
N LEU A 13 44.64 33.75 -27.60
CA LEU A 13 45.32 32.49 -27.32
C LEU A 13 45.21 32.12 -25.83
N VAL A 14 45.54 33.06 -24.94
CA VAL A 14 45.48 32.84 -23.49
C VAL A 14 44.04 32.63 -23.02
N GLY A 15 43.09 33.40 -23.57
CA GLY A 15 41.66 33.23 -23.28
C GLY A 15 41.14 31.86 -23.71
N SER A 16 41.52 31.39 -24.90
CA SER A 16 41.15 30.06 -25.40
C SER A 16 41.75 28.94 -24.54
N ALA A 17 43.03 29.06 -24.16
CA ALA A 17 43.68 28.12 -23.26
C ALA A 17 43.01 28.06 -21.88
N GLY A 18 42.67 29.23 -21.31
CA GLY A 18 41.93 29.32 -20.05
C GLY A 18 40.54 28.68 -20.13
N TYR A 19 39.80 28.93 -21.21
CA TYR A 19 38.49 28.33 -21.43
C TYR A 19 38.56 26.80 -21.59
N ALA A 20 39.51 26.29 -22.37
CA ALA A 20 39.70 24.85 -22.52
C ALA A 20 40.05 24.19 -21.17
N TYR A 21 40.85 24.87 -20.35
CA TYR A 21 41.20 24.38 -19.02
C TYR A 21 40.00 24.35 -18.07
N SER A 22 39.16 25.39 -18.07
CA SER A 22 37.95 25.40 -17.22
C SER A 22 36.99 24.28 -17.59
N VAL A 23 36.75 24.05 -18.88
CA VAL A 23 35.90 22.95 -19.38
C VAL A 23 36.46 21.58 -18.96
N LYS A 24 37.79 21.39 -19.07
CA LYS A 24 38.42 20.14 -18.62
C LYS A 24 38.26 19.93 -17.11
N TYR A 25 38.39 21.00 -16.31
CA TYR A 25 38.30 20.88 -14.86
C TYR A 25 36.86 20.61 -14.40
N GLU A 26 35.88 21.31 -15.00
CA GLU A 26 34.45 21.08 -14.72
C GLU A 26 34.05 19.63 -15.02
N THR A 27 34.45 19.10 -16.18
CA THR A 27 34.13 17.72 -16.55
C THR A 27 34.72 16.68 -15.59
N ILE A 28 35.96 16.89 -15.12
CA ILE A 28 36.58 16.01 -14.10
C ILE A 28 35.83 16.07 -12.78
N TYR A 29 35.42 17.26 -12.33
CA TYR A 29 34.68 17.45 -11.08
C TYR A 29 33.32 16.75 -11.11
N TYR A 30 32.55 16.89 -12.20
CA TYR A 30 31.29 16.19 -12.34
C TYR A 30 31.47 14.67 -12.48
N ALA A 31 32.50 14.22 -13.19
CA ALA A 31 32.80 12.79 -13.32
C ALA A 31 33.09 12.15 -11.96
N GLU A 32 33.86 12.83 -11.09
CA GLU A 32 34.16 12.34 -9.75
C GLU A 32 32.90 12.26 -8.87
N GLN A 33 32.01 13.25 -8.97
CA GLN A 33 30.74 13.24 -8.25
C GLN A 33 29.83 12.09 -8.69
N VAL A 34 29.73 11.85 -10.00
CA VAL A 34 28.96 10.73 -10.57
C VAL A 34 29.54 9.40 -10.09
N ALA A 35 30.87 9.25 -10.09
CA ALA A 35 31.53 8.06 -9.58
C ALA A 35 31.21 7.82 -8.10
N LYS A 36 31.33 8.85 -7.26
CA LYS A 36 30.97 8.78 -5.83
C LYS A 36 29.51 8.39 -5.62
N LEU A 37 28.60 8.95 -6.41
CA LEU A 37 27.17 8.62 -6.33
C LEU A 37 26.91 7.17 -6.75
N LYS A 38 27.52 6.72 -7.85
CA LYS A 38 27.40 5.34 -8.33
C LYS A 38 27.88 4.34 -7.28
N THR A 39 28.98 4.63 -6.58
CA THR A 39 29.46 3.79 -5.48
C THR A 39 28.46 3.74 -4.32
N ARG A 40 27.81 4.86 -3.96
CA ARG A 40 26.77 4.88 -2.94
C ARG A 40 25.55 4.03 -3.33
N VAL A 41 25.05 4.20 -4.55
CA VAL A 41 23.94 3.40 -5.08
C VAL A 41 24.27 1.91 -5.06
N GLN A 42 25.51 1.55 -5.42
CA GLN A 42 25.92 0.15 -5.42
C GLN A 42 25.92 -0.45 -4.00
N ARG A 43 26.42 0.29 -3.00
CA ARG A 43 26.38 -0.15 -1.59
C ARG A 43 24.95 -0.32 -1.07
N GLU A 44 24.05 0.59 -1.41
CA GLU A 44 22.63 0.48 -1.03
C GLU A 44 21.97 -0.75 -1.67
N LYS A 45 22.26 -1.03 -2.94
CA LYS A 45 21.77 -2.24 -3.61
C LYS A 45 22.27 -3.52 -2.96
N GLU A 46 23.53 -3.55 -2.54
CA GLU A 46 24.10 -4.69 -1.80
C GLU A 46 23.39 -4.88 -0.45
N ALA A 47 23.14 -3.80 0.29
CA ALA A 47 22.38 -3.87 1.54
C ALA A 47 20.96 -4.42 1.33
N ILE A 48 20.25 -3.95 0.29
CA ILE A 48 18.93 -4.47 -0.07
C ILE A 48 18.98 -5.95 -0.44
N ALA A 49 20.01 -6.38 -1.17
CA ALA A 49 20.18 -7.77 -1.55
C ALA A 49 20.36 -8.67 -0.31
N VAL A 50 21.14 -8.24 0.67
CA VAL A 50 21.30 -8.94 1.95
C VAL A 50 19.97 -9.01 2.69
N MET A 51 19.27 -7.89 2.87
CA MET A 51 17.97 -7.90 3.57
C MET A 51 16.94 -8.77 2.86
N ARG A 52 16.94 -8.80 1.52
CA ARG A 52 16.07 -9.69 0.75
C ARG A 52 16.45 -11.16 0.97
N ALA A 53 17.74 -11.49 1.06
CA ALA A 53 18.18 -12.84 1.37
C ALA A 53 17.77 -13.27 2.79
N GLU A 54 17.87 -12.37 3.77
CA GLU A 54 17.39 -12.60 5.13
C GLU A 54 15.86 -12.78 5.17
N TRP A 55 15.11 -11.96 4.43
CA TRP A 55 13.67 -12.13 4.33
C TRP A 55 13.29 -13.49 3.75
N GLN A 56 13.96 -13.92 2.68
CA GLN A 56 13.78 -15.26 2.12
C GLN A 56 14.12 -16.37 3.14
N TYR A 57 15.14 -16.15 3.97
CA TYR A 57 15.49 -17.07 5.06
C TYR A 57 14.37 -17.16 6.12
N PHE A 58 13.78 -16.04 6.52
CA PHE A 58 12.69 -16.04 7.50
C PHE A 58 11.38 -16.58 6.93
N ASN A 59 11.10 -16.35 5.66
CA ASN A 59 9.87 -16.81 4.99
C ASN A 59 9.92 -18.25 4.47
N ARG A 60 10.86 -19.06 4.94
CA ARG A 60 10.95 -20.48 4.56
C ARG A 60 9.64 -21.20 4.91
N PRO A 61 8.91 -21.75 3.90
CA PRO A 61 7.59 -22.32 4.10
C PRO A 61 7.61 -23.51 5.06
N ASP A 62 8.71 -24.29 5.08
CA ASP A 62 8.86 -25.40 6.01
C ASP A 62 8.81 -24.96 7.48
N ARG A 63 9.50 -23.85 7.82
CA ARG A 63 9.46 -23.30 9.19
C ARG A 63 8.09 -22.74 9.53
N LEU A 64 7.48 -22.00 8.61
CA LEU A 64 6.12 -21.49 8.77
C LEU A 64 5.12 -22.64 8.99
N GLN A 65 5.25 -23.75 8.25
CA GLN A 65 4.37 -24.91 8.39
C GLN A 65 4.58 -25.64 9.72
N VAL A 66 5.82 -25.74 10.21
CA VAL A 66 6.12 -26.31 11.53
C VAL A 66 5.57 -25.43 12.66
N LEU A 67 5.74 -24.11 12.58
CA LEU A 67 5.18 -23.17 13.57
C LEU A 67 3.65 -23.17 13.54
N ALA A 68 3.05 -23.16 12.35
CA ALA A 68 1.61 -23.24 12.17
C ALA A 68 1.07 -24.53 12.82
N LYS A 69 1.65 -25.70 12.51
CA LYS A 69 1.25 -26.98 13.12
C LYS A 69 1.38 -27.01 14.65
N ARG A 70 2.34 -26.26 15.22
CA ARG A 70 2.59 -26.27 16.68
C ARG A 70 1.65 -25.33 17.43
N HIS A 71 1.32 -24.18 16.86
CA HIS A 71 0.63 -23.10 17.58
C HIS A 71 -0.77 -22.81 17.07
N LEU A 72 -1.18 -23.44 15.95
CA LEU A 72 -2.43 -23.13 15.28
C LEU A 72 -3.04 -24.47 14.80
N ASP A 73 -4.27 -24.76 15.19
CA ASP A 73 -5.02 -25.97 14.76
C ASP A 73 -5.48 -25.86 13.29
N LEU A 74 -4.56 -25.50 12.40
CA LEU A 74 -4.77 -25.37 10.97
C LEU A 74 -4.71 -26.73 10.30
N GLN A 75 -5.80 -27.12 9.65
CA GLN A 75 -5.82 -28.28 8.77
C GLN A 75 -5.15 -27.95 7.43
N PRO A 76 -4.44 -28.91 6.81
CA PRO A 76 -3.86 -28.72 5.49
C PRO A 76 -4.95 -28.41 4.46
N LEU A 77 -4.68 -27.40 3.64
CA LEU A 77 -5.59 -26.94 2.60
C LEU A 77 -5.87 -28.08 1.62
N THR A 78 -7.11 -28.56 1.59
CA THR A 78 -7.50 -29.67 0.71
C THR A 78 -7.88 -29.11 -0.66
N VAL A 79 -7.53 -29.80 -1.74
CA VAL A 79 -7.80 -29.36 -3.14
C VAL A 79 -9.29 -29.00 -3.36
N LYS A 80 -10.20 -29.68 -2.65
CA LYS A 80 -11.65 -29.41 -2.67
C LYS A 80 -12.06 -28.04 -2.10
N GLN A 81 -11.20 -27.37 -1.33
CA GLN A 81 -11.45 -26.04 -0.75
C GLN A 81 -11.05 -24.90 -1.71
N ILE A 82 -10.36 -25.22 -2.81
CA ILE A 82 -9.97 -24.26 -3.84
C ILE A 82 -11.11 -24.19 -4.85
N ALA A 83 -12.09 -23.31 -4.60
CA ALA A 83 -13.18 -23.03 -5.53
C ALA A 83 -12.83 -21.85 -6.44
N LYS A 84 -13.18 -21.92 -7.74
CA LYS A 84 -13.19 -20.73 -8.59
C LYS A 84 -14.41 -19.89 -8.24
N LEU A 85 -14.35 -18.58 -8.52
CA LEU A 85 -15.49 -17.69 -8.25
C LEU A 85 -16.78 -18.14 -8.96
N SER A 86 -16.65 -18.82 -10.11
CA SER A 86 -17.74 -19.46 -10.86
C SER A 86 -18.36 -20.67 -10.16
N ASP A 87 -17.66 -21.30 -9.23
CA ASP A 87 -18.09 -22.50 -8.51
C ASP A 87 -18.78 -22.15 -7.18
N VAL A 88 -18.78 -20.87 -6.79
CA VAL A 88 -19.47 -20.38 -5.60
C VAL A 88 -20.94 -20.19 -5.95
N PRO A 89 -21.86 -20.92 -5.32
CA PRO A 89 -23.29 -20.72 -5.56
C PRO A 89 -23.66 -19.26 -5.28
N GLU A 90 -24.44 -18.65 -6.17
CA GLU A 90 -25.00 -17.33 -5.91
C GLU A 90 -25.70 -17.34 -4.56
N ARG A 91 -25.49 -16.27 -3.78
CA ARG A 91 -26.15 -16.09 -2.49
C ARG A 91 -27.64 -16.23 -2.70
N GLN A 92 -28.21 -17.34 -2.25
CA GLN A 92 -29.65 -17.57 -2.33
C GLN A 92 -30.36 -16.39 -1.67
N ALA A 93 -31.34 -15.81 -2.36
CA ALA A 93 -32.17 -14.75 -1.79
C ALA A 93 -32.68 -15.25 -0.44
N LYS A 94 -32.43 -14.48 0.63
CA LYS A 94 -32.90 -14.82 1.97
C LYS A 94 -34.42 -14.80 1.94
N VAL A 95 -35.04 -15.93 1.62
CA VAL A 95 -36.48 -16.08 1.68
C VAL A 95 -36.84 -16.04 3.15
N ASP A 96 -37.43 -14.93 3.58
CA ASP A 96 -37.98 -14.83 4.91
C ASP A 96 -39.18 -15.77 5.03
N ALA A 97 -38.89 -17.02 5.40
CA ALA A 97 -39.88 -18.05 5.61
C ALA A 97 -40.83 -17.69 6.75
N ILE A 98 -40.41 -16.82 7.68
CA ILE A 98 -41.24 -16.34 8.77
C ILE A 98 -42.21 -15.28 8.21
N GLY A 99 -41.70 -14.28 7.48
CA GLY A 99 -42.53 -13.29 6.80
C GLY A 99 -43.61 -13.90 5.89
N ARG A 100 -43.26 -14.89 5.05
CA ARG A 100 -44.25 -15.59 4.21
C ARG A 100 -45.29 -16.37 5.02
N LYS A 101 -44.89 -17.00 6.12
CA LYS A 101 -45.84 -17.73 6.98
C LYS A 101 -46.79 -16.76 7.67
N LEU A 102 -46.30 -15.61 8.13
CA LEU A 102 -47.12 -14.56 8.73
C LEU A 102 -48.13 -13.98 7.73
N GLU A 103 -47.71 -13.78 6.48
CA GLU A 103 -48.60 -13.35 5.38
C GLU A 103 -49.67 -14.41 5.06
N LEU A 104 -49.30 -15.69 4.96
CA LEU A 104 -50.23 -16.80 4.74
C LEU A 104 -51.24 -17.00 5.89
N LEU A 105 -50.82 -16.67 7.11
CA LEU A 105 -51.67 -16.69 8.31
C LEU A 105 -52.54 -15.43 8.41
N GLY A 106 -52.46 -14.49 7.45
CA GLY A 106 -53.24 -13.25 7.46
C GLY A 106 -52.80 -12.24 8.52
N LEU A 107 -51.61 -12.44 9.11
CA LEU A 107 -51.04 -11.59 10.16
C LEU A 107 -50.08 -10.52 9.59
N GLY A 108 -49.96 -10.43 8.27
CA GLY A 108 -49.09 -9.48 7.56
C GLY A 108 -49.75 -8.13 7.23
N GLU A 109 -51.07 -8.02 7.35
CA GLU A 109 -51.76 -6.74 7.21
C GLU A 109 -51.46 -5.84 8.43
N PRO A 110 -51.17 -4.54 8.23
CA PRO A 110 -50.95 -3.62 9.34
C PRO A 110 -52.22 -3.56 10.18
N THR A 111 -52.21 -4.29 11.31
CA THR A 111 -53.27 -4.19 12.31
C THR A 111 -53.37 -2.72 12.69
N ALA A 112 -54.51 -2.10 12.39
CA ALA A 112 -54.80 -0.73 12.78
C ALA A 112 -54.60 -0.61 14.29
N THR A 113 -53.47 -0.03 14.70
CA THR A 113 -53.18 0.26 16.10
C THR A 113 -54.36 1.08 16.63
N PRO A 114 -55.05 0.64 17.69
CA PRO A 114 -56.09 1.46 18.30
C PRO A 114 -55.44 2.76 18.75
N GLN A 115 -55.87 3.89 18.18
CA GLN A 115 -55.54 5.20 18.74
C GLN A 115 -56.27 5.29 20.09
N THR A 116 -55.57 4.96 21.18
CA THR A 116 -56.09 5.25 22.51
C THR A 116 -55.90 6.72 22.79
N GLY A 117 -56.95 7.48 22.46
CA GLY A 117 -57.15 8.83 22.98
C GLY A 117 -57.24 8.80 24.51
N SER A 118 -56.37 9.59 25.12
CA SER A 118 -56.54 10.30 26.40
C SER A 118 -56.89 9.54 27.69
N THR A 119 -56.01 9.76 28.66
CA THR A 119 -56.27 10.01 30.10
C THR A 119 -56.15 8.82 31.04
N SER A 120 -54.99 8.69 31.69
CA SER A 120 -54.86 9.04 33.11
C SER A 120 -53.45 8.82 33.64
N ALA A 121 -53.05 9.78 34.46
CA ALA A 121 -51.86 9.87 35.29
C ALA A 121 -51.24 8.53 35.73
N ALA A 122 -49.95 8.37 35.44
CA ALA A 122 -49.05 7.53 36.23
C ALA A 122 -47.74 8.29 36.44
N SER A 123 -47.55 8.67 37.69
CA SER A 123 -46.44 9.38 38.29
C SER A 123 -45.11 8.66 38.07
N THR A 124 -44.06 9.37 37.67
CA THR A 124 -42.68 8.93 37.90
C THR A 124 -41.82 10.15 38.24
N PRO A 125 -41.17 10.20 39.42
CA PRO A 125 -40.34 11.33 39.80
C PRO A 125 -39.02 11.26 39.04
N SER A 126 -38.68 12.35 38.35
CA SER A 126 -37.37 12.57 37.76
C SER A 126 -36.36 12.84 38.88
N VAL A 127 -35.45 11.89 39.10
CA VAL A 127 -34.27 12.09 39.94
C VAL A 127 -33.17 12.64 39.04
N ALA A 128 -32.89 13.94 39.18
CA ALA A 128 -31.72 14.58 38.63
C ALA A 128 -30.57 14.52 39.67
N ARG A 129 -29.47 13.87 39.30
CA ARG A 129 -28.13 14.19 39.79
C ARG A 129 -27.08 13.75 38.79
#